data_AF-A0A2S8RAL7-F1
#
_entry.id   AF-A0A2S8RAL7-F1
#
_cell.length_a   1.000
_cell.length_b   1.000
_cell.length_c   1.000
_cell.angle_alpha   90.00
_cell.angle_beta   90.00
_cell.angle_gamma   90.00
#
_symmetry.space_group_name_H-M   'P 1'
#
loop_
_entity.id
_entity.type
_entity.pdbx_description
1 polymer ?
#
loop_
_entity_poly.entity_id
_entity_poly.type
_entity_poly.pdbx_seq_one_letter_code
_entity_poly.pdbx_strand_id
1 'polypeptide(L)'
;MNEKYKNVTCFMLGFQRIFIVIRSSIKNPYNIGLLEKISKYCLLLKEGHSTKFETFKSEIIEVVKEYEETKKLLENALKVCEISFITNNLCEINRYLSIISETALEACRQLIQKNFDRAYDLVDAIHCLPEALISKKQWKPKTYWKIYIRPYREKWDKQFLMDYEKEFFKTGFFNFFSHGR
;
A
#
# COMPACT_ATOMS: atom_id res chain seq x y z
N MET A 1 -4.99 11.11 21.00
CA MET A 1 -4.16 11.35 19.80
C MET A 1 -3.35 10.13 19.39
N ASN A 2 -2.86 9.31 20.34
CA ASN A 2 -1.99 8.15 20.06
C ASN A 2 -2.69 7.00 19.29
N GLU A 3 -3.97 6.73 19.56
CA GLU A 3 -4.63 5.51 19.05
C GLU A 3 -4.87 5.51 17.53
N LYS A 4 -5.28 6.63 16.94
CA LYS A 4 -5.43 6.75 15.47
C LYS A 4 -4.10 6.52 14.75
N TYR A 5 -3.03 7.10 15.29
CA TYR A 5 -1.68 7.02 14.72
C TYR A 5 -1.16 5.58 14.81
N LYS A 6 -1.36 4.93 15.96
CA LYS A 6 -1.06 3.51 16.17
C LYS A 6 -1.81 2.64 15.18
N ASN A 7 -3.12 2.80 15.07
CA ASN A 7 -3.97 2.02 14.16
C ASN A 7 -3.51 2.14 12.70
N VAL A 8 -3.28 3.37 12.21
CA VAL A 8 -2.76 3.58 10.84
C VAL A 8 -1.39 2.94 10.67
N THR A 9 -0.50 3.04 11.67
CA THR A 9 0.81 2.37 11.63
C THR A 9 0.66 0.86 11.47
N CYS A 10 -0.26 0.23 12.22
CA CYS A 10 -0.56 -1.19 12.09
C CYS A 10 -1.01 -1.54 10.68
N PHE A 11 -1.93 -0.76 10.10
CA PHE A 11 -2.41 -0.96 8.74
C PHE A 11 -1.29 -0.90 7.71
N MET A 12 -0.43 0.12 7.76
CA MET A 12 0.66 0.25 6.80
C MET A 12 1.65 -0.92 6.90
N LEU A 13 2.01 -1.34 8.12
CA LEU A 13 2.84 -2.54 8.32
C LEU A 13 2.15 -3.81 7.80
N GLY A 14 0.86 -3.95 8.06
CA GLY A 14 0.05 -5.07 7.54
C GLY A 14 0.06 -5.10 6.01
N PHE A 15 -0.18 -3.96 5.35
CA PHE A 15 -0.16 -3.85 3.90
C PHE A 15 1.20 -4.26 3.32
N GLN A 16 2.30 -3.73 3.86
CA GLN A 16 3.66 -4.12 3.44
C GLN A 16 3.85 -5.64 3.52
N ARG A 17 3.55 -6.23 4.67
CA ARG A 17 3.76 -7.66 4.92
C ARG A 17 2.91 -8.53 3.99
N ILE A 18 1.67 -8.13 3.73
CA ILE A 18 0.79 -8.83 2.78
C ILE A 18 1.33 -8.68 1.35
N PHE A 19 1.82 -7.51 0.94
CA PHE A 19 2.45 -7.35 -0.39
C PHE A 19 3.68 -8.23 -0.56
N ILE A 20 4.49 -8.41 0.49
CA ILE A 20 5.63 -9.34 0.47
C ILE A 20 5.17 -10.79 0.23
N VAL A 21 4.08 -11.21 0.89
CA VAL A 21 3.49 -12.56 0.69
C VAL A 21 2.93 -12.71 -0.73
N ILE A 22 2.20 -11.72 -1.24
CA ILE A 22 1.68 -11.74 -2.62
C ILE A 22 2.84 -11.83 -3.62
N ARG A 23 3.87 -11.00 -3.45
CA ARG A 23 5.04 -10.95 -4.32
C ARG A 23 5.80 -12.27 -4.35
N SER A 24 5.96 -12.93 -3.21
CA SER A 24 6.70 -14.20 -3.14
C SER A 24 6.01 -15.35 -3.89
N SER A 25 4.68 -15.26 -4.07
CA SER A 25 3.88 -16.30 -4.72
C SER A 25 2.77 -15.69 -5.59
N ILE A 26 3.16 -14.89 -6.59
CA ILE A 26 2.23 -14.04 -7.37
C ILE A 26 1.08 -14.80 -8.04
N LYS A 27 1.29 -16.06 -8.42
CA LYS A 27 0.31 -16.89 -9.14
C LYS A 27 -0.79 -17.46 -8.25
N ASN A 28 -0.71 -17.29 -6.93
CA ASN A 28 -1.71 -17.86 -6.02
C ASN A 28 -3.07 -17.17 -6.17
N PRO A 29 -4.17 -17.93 -6.31
CA PRO A 29 -5.49 -17.36 -6.61
C PRO A 29 -6.05 -16.50 -5.47
N TYR A 30 -5.67 -16.77 -4.22
CA TYR A 30 -6.09 -15.97 -3.07
C TYR A 30 -5.53 -14.54 -3.10
N ASN A 31 -4.49 -14.26 -3.90
CA ASN A 31 -3.88 -12.93 -3.97
C ASN A 31 -4.87 -11.85 -4.41
N ILE A 32 -5.83 -12.21 -5.26
CA ILE A 32 -6.90 -11.28 -5.69
C ILE A 32 -7.70 -10.81 -4.47
N GLY A 33 -8.17 -11.74 -3.63
CA GLY A 33 -8.90 -11.40 -2.41
C GLY A 33 -8.06 -10.56 -1.44
N LEU A 34 -6.76 -10.85 -1.31
CA LEU A 34 -5.86 -10.07 -0.44
C LEU A 34 -5.71 -8.61 -0.92
N LEU A 35 -5.50 -8.42 -2.22
CA LEU A 35 -5.38 -7.10 -2.85
C LEU A 35 -6.68 -6.30 -2.78
N GLU A 36 -7.83 -6.96 -2.97
CA GLU A 36 -9.16 -6.35 -2.78
C GLU A 36 -9.36 -5.85 -1.36
N LYS A 37 -8.97 -6.64 -0.34
CA LYS A 37 -9.02 -6.21 1.06
C LYS A 37 -8.08 -5.03 1.32
N ILE A 38 -6.85 -5.05 0.80
CA ILE A 38 -5.94 -3.90 0.93
C ILE A 38 -6.57 -2.65 0.34
N SER A 39 -7.12 -2.74 -0.87
CA SER A 39 -7.77 -1.60 -1.54
C SER A 39 -8.96 -1.07 -0.74
N LYS A 40 -9.86 -1.95 -0.30
CA LYS A 40 -11.01 -1.62 0.56
C LYS A 40 -10.56 -0.80 1.78
N TYR A 41 -9.56 -1.27 2.52
CA TYR A 41 -9.12 -0.60 3.73
C TYR A 41 -8.32 0.68 3.46
N CYS A 42 -7.61 0.79 2.33
CA CYS A 42 -7.01 2.05 1.91
C CYS A 42 -8.08 3.15 1.71
N LEU A 43 -9.19 2.82 1.06
CA LEU A 43 -10.31 3.75 0.85
C LEU A 43 -10.97 4.14 2.18
N LEU A 44 -11.28 3.15 3.03
CA LEU A 44 -11.89 3.40 4.34
C LEU A 44 -11.02 4.31 5.21
N LEU A 45 -9.69 4.10 5.22
CA LEU A 45 -8.76 4.95 5.96
C LEU A 45 -8.70 6.37 5.39
N LYS A 46 -8.77 6.52 4.07
CA LYS A 46 -8.73 7.81 3.38
C LYS A 46 -9.98 8.65 3.64
N GLU A 47 -11.14 8.02 3.65
CA GLU A 47 -12.44 8.63 3.96
C GLU A 47 -12.62 8.94 5.45
N GLY A 48 -11.67 8.51 6.29
CA GLY A 48 -11.69 8.77 7.73
C GLY A 48 -12.65 7.86 8.51
N HIS A 49 -13.08 6.73 7.93
CA HIS A 49 -13.91 5.76 8.62
C HIS A 49 -13.16 5.14 9.81
N SER A 50 -13.89 4.92 10.90
CA SER A 50 -13.38 4.24 12.08
C SER A 50 -13.27 2.74 11.79
N THR A 51 -12.10 2.30 11.31
CA THR A 51 -11.79 0.89 11.08
C THR A 51 -10.71 0.41 12.04
N LYS A 52 -10.84 -0.84 12.50
CA LYS A 52 -9.88 -1.47 13.41
C LYS A 52 -8.98 -2.43 12.66
N PHE A 53 -7.68 -2.40 12.96
CA PHE A 53 -6.71 -3.33 12.38
C PHE A 53 -7.05 -4.80 12.63
N GLU A 54 -7.60 -5.15 13.80
CA GLU A 54 -8.01 -6.53 14.09
C GLU A 54 -9.14 -7.02 13.15
N THR A 55 -10.07 -6.14 12.77
CA THR A 55 -11.10 -6.50 11.78
C THR A 55 -10.48 -6.78 10.42
N PHE A 56 -9.53 -5.95 9.99
CA PHE A 56 -8.78 -6.16 8.76
C PHE A 56 -8.02 -7.48 8.78
N LYS A 57 -7.33 -7.78 9.88
CA LYS A 57 -6.61 -9.04 10.06
C LYS A 57 -7.54 -10.24 9.92
N SER A 58 -8.69 -10.25 10.60
CA SER A 58 -9.66 -11.33 10.47
C SER A 58 -10.17 -11.50 9.03
N GLU A 59 -10.47 -10.40 8.33
CA GLU A 59 -10.88 -10.45 6.91
C GLU A 59 -9.77 -10.98 5.99
N ILE A 60 -8.50 -10.68 6.27
CA ILE A 60 -7.36 -11.22 5.52
C ILE A 60 -7.20 -12.71 5.76
N ILE A 61 -7.32 -13.16 7.02
CA ILE A 61 -7.22 -14.59 7.36
C ILE A 61 -8.35 -15.40 6.74
N GLU A 62 -9.56 -14.84 6.67
CA GLU A 62 -10.70 -15.49 6.00
C GLU A 62 -10.45 -15.72 4.50
N VAL A 63 -9.78 -14.79 3.80
CA VAL A 63 -9.43 -14.94 2.37
C VAL A 63 -8.54 -16.18 2.14
N VAL A 64 -7.67 -16.50 3.08
CA VAL A 64 -6.69 -17.59 2.97
C VAL A 64 -7.05 -18.81 3.82
N LYS A 65 -8.28 -18.92 4.31
CA LYS A 65 -8.67 -19.94 5.30
C LYS A 65 -8.43 -21.39 4.84
N GLU A 66 -8.57 -21.65 3.55
CA GLU A 66 -8.34 -22.98 2.94
C GLU A 66 -6.86 -23.25 2.64
N TYR A 67 -5.97 -22.26 2.85
CA TYR A 67 -4.55 -22.31 2.55
C TYR A 67 -3.72 -22.30 3.83
N GLU A 68 -3.74 -23.40 4.57
CA GLU A 68 -3.22 -23.50 5.95
C GLU A 68 -1.80 -22.93 6.14
N GLU A 69 -0.86 -23.21 5.24
CA GLU A 69 0.51 -22.68 5.34
C GLU A 69 0.57 -21.15 5.13
N THR A 70 -0.22 -20.64 4.17
CA THR A 70 -0.31 -19.18 3.93
C THR A 70 -1.03 -18.50 5.09
N LYS A 71 -2.08 -19.12 5.63
CA LYS A 71 -2.81 -18.65 6.79
C LYS A 71 -1.87 -18.49 7.99
N LYS A 72 -1.11 -19.52 8.36
CA LYS A 72 -0.10 -19.44 9.43
C LYS A 72 0.93 -18.33 9.18
N LEU A 73 1.40 -18.22 7.94
CA LEU A 73 2.35 -17.17 7.55
C LEU A 73 1.76 -15.78 7.77
N LEU A 74 0.53 -15.53 7.31
CA LEU A 74 -0.16 -14.25 7.47
C LEU A 74 -0.57 -13.98 8.91
N GLU A 75 -0.99 -14.98 9.68
CA GLU A 75 -1.27 -14.81 11.11
C GLU A 75 -0.04 -14.33 11.87
N ASN A 76 1.13 -14.91 11.57
CA ASN A 76 2.40 -14.50 12.15
C ASN A 76 2.84 -13.13 11.63
N ALA A 77 2.76 -12.90 10.32
CA ALA A 77 3.09 -11.61 9.72
C ALA A 77 2.17 -10.49 10.24
N LEU A 78 0.93 -10.77 10.62
CA LEU A 78 -0.02 -9.77 11.14
C LEU A 78 -0.08 -9.72 12.67
N LYS A 79 0.84 -10.38 13.38
CA LYS A 79 1.11 -10.10 14.80
C LYS A 79 1.87 -8.77 14.88
N VAL A 80 1.11 -7.70 15.00
CA VAL A 80 1.60 -6.31 15.02
C VAL A 80 1.56 -5.72 16.46
N CYS A 81 1.25 -6.55 17.47
CA CYS A 81 1.04 -6.12 18.85
C CYS A 81 2.27 -5.52 19.57
N GLU A 82 3.45 -5.51 18.95
CA GLU A 82 4.72 -5.06 19.53
C GLU A 82 5.35 -3.89 18.75
N ILE A 83 4.53 -3.04 18.11
CA ILE A 83 5.09 -1.85 17.46
C ILE A 83 5.70 -0.92 18.52
N SER A 84 7.03 -0.81 18.51
CA SER A 84 7.81 0.15 19.30
C SER A 84 7.78 1.59 18.73
N PHE A 85 7.29 1.76 17.51
CA PHE A 85 7.32 3.02 16.77
C PHE A 85 5.95 3.40 16.19
N ILE A 86 5.41 4.55 16.57
CA ILE A 86 4.16 5.07 16.02
C ILE A 86 4.48 6.22 15.06
N THR A 87 4.04 6.10 13.80
CA THR A 87 4.30 7.14 12.81
C THR A 87 3.46 8.38 13.10
N ASN A 88 4.02 9.57 12.82
CA ASN A 88 3.28 10.83 12.77
C ASN A 88 3.08 11.35 11.34
N ASN A 89 3.32 10.52 10.32
CA ASN A 89 3.28 10.91 8.91
C ASN A 89 1.90 10.79 8.26
N LEU A 90 0.81 10.97 9.03
CA LEU A 90 -0.56 10.69 8.56
C LEU A 90 -0.97 11.48 7.32
N CYS A 91 -0.52 12.75 7.19
CA CYS A 91 -0.82 13.57 6.03
C CYS A 91 -0.27 12.92 4.75
N GLU A 92 0.99 12.48 4.77
CA GLU A 92 1.64 11.86 3.63
C GLU A 92 1.03 10.48 3.34
N ILE A 93 0.79 9.68 4.37
CA ILE A 93 0.09 8.39 4.23
C ILE A 93 -1.25 8.60 3.53
N ASN A 94 -2.06 9.58 3.97
CA ASN A 94 -3.37 9.87 3.39
C ASN A 94 -3.29 10.20 1.89
N ARG A 95 -2.25 10.92 1.46
CA ARG A 95 -2.03 11.23 0.04
C ARG A 95 -1.76 9.95 -0.77
N TYR A 96 -1.05 8.99 -0.19
CA TYR A 96 -0.64 7.75 -0.87
C TYR A 96 -1.64 6.58 -0.76
N LEU A 97 -2.65 6.66 0.11
CA LEU A 97 -3.66 5.59 0.22
C LEU A 97 -4.35 5.29 -1.12
N SER A 98 -4.66 6.31 -1.93
CA SER A 98 -5.22 6.08 -3.27
C SER A 98 -4.24 5.40 -4.21
N ILE A 99 -2.94 5.72 -4.13
CA ILE A 99 -1.94 5.06 -4.97
C ILE A 99 -1.85 3.57 -4.62
N ILE A 100 -1.85 3.24 -3.33
CA ILE A 100 -1.83 1.85 -2.87
C ILE A 100 -3.10 1.11 -3.35
N SER A 101 -4.27 1.74 -3.19
CA SER A 101 -5.56 1.19 -3.61
C SER A 101 -5.62 0.94 -5.13
N GLU A 102 -5.31 1.94 -5.95
CA GLU A 102 -5.35 1.83 -7.41
C GLU A 102 -4.35 0.80 -7.92
N THR A 103 -3.14 0.77 -7.34
CA THR A 103 -2.13 -0.23 -7.74
C THR A 103 -2.55 -1.65 -7.34
N ALA A 104 -3.17 -1.82 -6.16
CA ALA A 104 -3.69 -3.12 -5.73
C ALA A 104 -4.83 -3.62 -6.66
N LEU A 105 -5.76 -2.74 -7.03
CA LEU A 105 -6.84 -3.06 -7.97
C LEU A 105 -6.31 -3.37 -9.38
N GLU A 106 -5.32 -2.61 -9.85
CA GLU A 106 -4.69 -2.90 -11.13
C GLU A 106 -3.97 -4.26 -11.09
N ALA A 107 -3.27 -4.59 -9.99
CA ALA A 107 -2.69 -5.91 -9.80
C ALA A 107 -3.77 -7.02 -9.80
N CYS A 108 -4.94 -6.81 -9.19
CA CYS A 108 -6.06 -7.74 -9.30
C CYS A 108 -6.47 -7.98 -10.76
N ARG A 109 -6.65 -6.90 -11.54
CA ARG A 109 -7.03 -7.01 -12.96
C ARG A 109 -6.00 -7.83 -13.75
N GLN A 110 -4.72 -7.59 -13.52
CA GLN A 110 -3.65 -8.34 -14.17
C GLN A 110 -3.62 -9.81 -13.75
N LEU A 111 -3.86 -10.12 -12.47
CA LEU A 111 -3.98 -11.51 -11.99
C LEU A 111 -5.18 -12.25 -12.62
N ILE A 112 -6.33 -11.59 -12.71
CA ILE A 112 -7.54 -12.15 -13.36
C ILE A 112 -7.25 -12.46 -14.84
N GLN A 113 -6.52 -11.58 -15.52
CA GLN A 113 -6.07 -11.77 -16.91
C GLN A 113 -4.90 -12.75 -17.05
N LYS A 114 -4.38 -13.31 -15.94
CA LYS A 114 -3.18 -14.17 -15.89
C LYS A 114 -1.90 -13.50 -16.42
N ASN A 115 -1.84 -12.18 -16.40
CA ASN A 115 -0.65 -11.38 -16.72
C ASN A 115 0.29 -11.31 -15.51
N PHE A 116 0.85 -12.46 -15.13
CA PHE A 116 1.57 -12.61 -13.87
C PHE A 116 2.82 -11.73 -13.76
N ASP A 117 3.56 -11.53 -14.85
CA ASP A 117 4.77 -10.68 -14.84
C ASP A 117 4.42 -9.22 -14.58
N ARG A 118 3.32 -8.74 -15.18
CA ARG A 118 2.83 -7.38 -14.96
C ARG A 118 2.26 -7.22 -13.55
N ALA A 119 1.53 -8.21 -13.05
CA ALA A 119 1.05 -8.23 -11.67
C ALA A 119 2.22 -8.23 -10.67
N TYR A 120 3.28 -9.00 -10.95
CA TYR A 120 4.49 -9.02 -10.13
C TYR A 120 5.14 -7.64 -10.08
N ASP A 121 5.38 -7.02 -11.24
CA ASP A 121 6.02 -5.70 -11.31
C ASP A 121 5.17 -4.61 -10.63
N LEU A 122 3.84 -4.69 -10.67
CA LEU A 122 2.94 -3.80 -9.92
C LEU A 122 3.15 -3.94 -8.41
N VAL A 123 3.11 -5.17 -7.90
CA VAL A 123 3.27 -5.43 -6.47
C VAL A 123 4.70 -5.08 -6.02
N ASP A 124 5.71 -5.37 -6.83
CA ASP A 124 7.10 -5.00 -6.59
C ASP A 124 7.27 -3.48 -6.50
N ALA A 125 6.59 -2.71 -7.35
CA ALA A 125 6.63 -1.25 -7.31
C ALA A 125 6.03 -0.63 -6.05
N ILE A 126 5.19 -1.35 -5.28
CA ILE A 126 4.49 -0.80 -4.11
C ILE A 126 4.79 -1.49 -2.78
N HIS A 127 5.36 -2.70 -2.76
CA HIS A 127 5.46 -3.48 -1.53
C HIS A 127 6.21 -2.76 -0.39
N CYS A 128 7.24 -1.97 -0.71
CA CYS A 128 7.99 -1.18 0.27
C CYS A 128 7.33 0.17 0.62
N LEU A 129 6.37 0.65 -0.18
CA LEU A 129 5.79 1.98 -0.01
C LEU A 129 5.16 2.18 1.38
N PRO A 130 4.37 1.23 1.93
CA PRO A 130 3.76 1.43 3.25
C PRO A 130 4.79 1.64 4.37
N GLU A 131 5.88 0.87 4.38
CA GLU A 131 6.97 1.02 5.35
C GLU A 131 7.73 2.34 5.17
N ALA A 132 8.00 2.70 3.92
CA ALA A 132 8.68 3.94 3.59
C ALA A 132 7.87 5.16 4.07
N LEU A 133 6.54 5.12 3.96
CA LEU A 133 5.64 6.18 4.41
C LEU A 133 5.59 6.31 5.94
N ILE A 134 5.60 5.21 6.69
CA ILE A 134 5.64 5.29 8.16
C ILE A 134 7.01 5.79 8.65
N SER A 135 8.09 5.51 7.91
CA SER A 135 9.47 5.93 8.18
C SER A 135 9.78 7.35 7.67
N LYS A 136 9.04 8.35 8.17
CA LYS A 136 9.04 9.75 7.70
C LYS A 136 10.42 10.35 7.37
N LYS A 137 11.44 10.11 8.20
CA LYS A 137 12.79 10.71 8.02
C LYS A 137 13.51 10.19 6.77
N GLN A 138 13.16 8.99 6.29
CA GLN A 138 13.78 8.36 5.13
C GLN A 138 12.92 8.50 3.87
N TRP A 139 11.67 8.92 4.01
CA TRP A 139 10.72 9.05 2.91
C TRP A 139 11.11 10.16 1.93
N LYS A 140 11.25 9.79 0.64
CA LYS A 140 11.56 10.70 -0.46
C LYS A 140 10.64 10.43 -1.66
N PRO A 141 9.53 11.19 -1.82
CA PRO A 141 8.57 10.99 -2.90
C PRO A 141 9.20 10.91 -4.29
N LYS A 142 10.04 11.89 -4.65
CA LYS A 142 10.71 11.95 -5.97
C LYS A 142 11.53 10.69 -6.26
N THR A 143 12.22 10.17 -5.24
CA THR A 143 13.01 8.95 -5.35
C THR A 143 12.10 7.73 -5.56
N TYR A 144 11.01 7.63 -4.81
CA TYR A 144 10.03 6.55 -4.97
C TYR A 144 9.48 6.50 -6.39
N TRP A 145 8.96 7.62 -6.90
CA TRP A 145 8.40 7.69 -8.25
C TRP A 145 9.42 7.34 -9.34
N LYS A 146 10.67 7.81 -9.18
CA LYS A 146 11.77 7.54 -10.13
C LYS A 146 12.21 6.08 -10.12
N ILE A 147 12.30 5.45 -8.95
CA ILE A 147 12.90 4.11 -8.80
C ILE A 147 11.85 3.01 -8.98
N TYR A 148 10.65 3.18 -8.45
CA TYR A 148 9.65 2.10 -8.42
C TYR A 148 8.57 2.26 -9.50
N ILE A 149 7.99 3.47 -9.66
CA ILE A 149 6.87 3.66 -10.59
C ILE A 149 7.33 3.88 -12.03
N ARG A 150 8.41 4.62 -12.25
CA ARG A 150 8.90 4.91 -13.61
C ARG A 150 9.29 3.64 -14.41
N PRO A 151 10.05 2.67 -13.87
CA PRO A 151 10.36 1.44 -14.61
C PRO A 151 9.11 0.65 -15.01
N TYR A 152 8.12 0.55 -14.11
CA TYR A 152 6.84 -0.07 -14.43
C TYR A 152 6.14 0.63 -15.61
N ARG A 153 6.07 1.96 -15.59
CA ARG A 153 5.46 2.75 -16.68
C ARG A 153 6.15 2.56 -18.01
N GLU A 154 7.48 2.55 -18.01
CA GLU A 154 8.29 2.37 -19.22
C GLU A 154 8.07 0.98 -19.84
N LYS A 155 7.86 -0.05 -19.00
CA LYS A 155 7.67 -1.44 -19.44
C LYS A 155 6.23 -1.76 -19.86
N TRP A 156 5.22 -1.30 -19.12
CA TRP A 156 3.85 -1.81 -19.24
C TRP A 156 2.81 -0.78 -19.64
N ASP A 157 2.77 0.36 -18.95
CA ASP A 157 1.73 1.37 -19.14
C ASP A 157 2.27 2.76 -18.83
N LYS A 158 2.54 3.53 -19.88
CA LYS A 158 3.12 4.87 -19.77
C LYS A 158 2.26 5.82 -18.94
N GLN A 159 0.94 5.62 -18.89
CA GLN A 159 -0.01 6.50 -18.22
C GLN A 159 -0.28 6.11 -16.77
N PHE A 160 0.18 4.93 -16.33
CA PHE A 160 -0.09 4.43 -14.99
C PHE A 160 0.30 5.44 -13.90
N LEU A 161 -0.67 5.85 -13.08
CA LEU A 161 -0.54 6.84 -12.00
C LEU A 161 0.03 8.22 -12.40
N MET A 162 0.10 8.56 -13.70
CA MET A 162 0.65 9.84 -14.15
C MET A 162 -0.09 11.04 -13.55
N ASP A 163 -1.41 10.95 -13.41
CA ASP A 163 -2.21 12.05 -12.88
C ASP A 163 -1.99 12.24 -11.38
N TYR A 164 -1.87 11.15 -10.61
CA TYR A 164 -1.41 11.22 -9.22
C TYR A 164 -0.05 11.90 -9.14
N GLU A 165 0.96 11.46 -9.90
CA GLU A 165 2.29 12.05 -9.87
C GLU A 165 2.27 13.57 -10.15
N LYS A 166 1.48 14.00 -11.15
CA LYS A 166 1.32 15.43 -11.47
C LYS A 166 0.72 16.19 -10.29
N GLU A 167 -0.35 15.69 -9.67
CA GLU A 167 -0.97 16.33 -8.51
C GLU A 167 0.00 16.44 -7.32
N PHE A 168 0.78 15.38 -7.07
CA PHE A 168 1.78 15.33 -6.02
C PHE A 168 2.84 16.41 -6.14
N PHE A 169 3.26 16.75 -7.37
CA PHE A 169 4.32 17.73 -7.61
C PHE A 169 3.83 19.13 -8.03
N LYS A 170 2.58 19.28 -8.49
CA LYS A 170 1.94 20.60 -8.68
C LYS A 170 1.77 21.34 -7.35
N THR A 171 1.39 20.62 -6.31
CA THR A 171 1.19 21.19 -4.96
C THR A 171 2.49 21.67 -4.29
N GLY A 172 3.66 21.23 -4.76
CA GLY A 172 4.95 21.72 -4.28
C GLY A 172 5.35 23.11 -4.79
N PHE A 173 4.78 23.54 -5.93
CA PHE A 173 5.15 24.81 -6.56
C PHE A 173 4.42 26.02 -5.93
N PHE A 174 3.17 25.85 -5.48
CA PHE A 174 2.38 26.93 -4.89
C PHE A 174 2.78 27.29 -3.45
N ASN A 175 3.40 26.38 -2.69
CA ASN A 175 3.87 26.66 -1.33
C ASN A 175 5.18 27.47 -1.29
N PHE A 176 5.84 27.68 -2.44
CA PHE A 176 7.04 28.52 -2.52
C PHE A 176 6.70 30.01 -2.71
N PHE A 177 5.49 30.35 -3.17
CA PHE A 177 5.06 31.72 -3.42
C PHE A 177 4.20 32.33 -2.29
N SER A 178 3.90 31.58 -1.23
CA SER A 178 3.09 32.05 -0.09
C SER A 178 3.90 32.51 1.13
N HIS A 179 5.23 32.36 1.12
CA HIS A 179 6.14 32.84 2.19
C HIS A 179 7.02 34.02 1.75
N GLY A 180 6.65 34.69 0.67
CA GLY A 180 7.30 35.90 0.18
C GLY A 180 6.29 37.01 -0.03
N ARG A 181 5.65 37.46 1.05
CA ARG A 181 4.98 38.76 1.15
C ARG A 181 4.85 39.17 2.61
#